data_AF-A0A7X1LN75-F1
#
_entry.id   AF-A0A7X1LN75-F1
#
_cell.length_a   1.000
_cell.length_b   1.000
_cell.length_c   1.000
_cell.angle_alpha   90.00
_cell.angle_beta   90.00
_cell.angle_gamma   90.00
#
_symmetry.space_group_name_H-M   'P 1'
#
loop_
_entity.id
_entity.type
_entity.pdbx_description
1 polymer ?
#
loop_
_entity_poly.entity_id
_entity_poly.type
_entity_poly.pdbx_seq_one_letter_code
_entity_poly.pdbx_strand_id
1 'polypeptide(L)'
;MPRSTFAFTPTMPDIKDLLAALHAGGPDLRVNRAGQGAVAQLCTEDGHPLVSLEAPRYIQVPGETARLLGGTAGMDAPVWWTEVRATAAVPEAQRLAASVAGRLATLLDGTTWPPEAATRTEVVAIPASGPSAAHADDGGDVLAESDVLTDQAAVVLHDSPILAATTWLTELLRTTARTGRHLYLVTPPITRLTLPARTLLDRAPARWVIHAPETGYYDGLSGLVLSWRDGHFAPAADPGPTVADAYRPPSGSATGERQLLLSLRTIHPADERLLLGGALECAWQVLTDQVPAGWSTAEPVNVPWSRRQLTDLARTRARSGSPTWLVAVGSPDRPAIATQRVQHTRLGVEEHITVAFGHPTDKVAPLHLLPHLAEELATRHNLAMMITELRAARADLMVPAHYEPPALPVSLTLGPDAAADLGAGRAGGALPGSPPAHLGSAARPAFHYALGDGDDPAAWQRLQALKRYVESLTEPGLTS
;
A
#
# COMPACT_ATOMS: atom_id res chain seq x y z
N MET A 1 -3.29 -22.70 -10.56
CA MET A 1 -2.14 -22.15 -9.82
C MET A 1 -2.10 -20.65 -10.13
N PRO A 2 -1.86 -19.80 -9.12
CA PRO A 2 -1.58 -18.39 -9.35
C PRO A 2 -0.25 -18.20 -10.10
N ARG A 3 -0.02 -17.03 -10.69
CA ARG A 3 1.25 -16.68 -11.34
C ARG A 3 2.35 -16.42 -10.31
N SER A 4 2.03 -15.89 -9.14
CA SER A 4 2.95 -15.77 -8.02
C SER A 4 2.79 -16.98 -7.08
N THR A 5 3.88 -17.69 -6.83
CA THR A 5 3.99 -18.73 -5.80
C THR A 5 5.09 -18.32 -4.81
N PHE A 6 4.89 -18.61 -3.53
CA PHE A 6 5.83 -18.26 -2.46
C PHE A 6 6.36 -19.51 -1.79
N ALA A 7 7.65 -19.54 -1.53
CA ALA A 7 8.28 -20.50 -0.63
C ALA A 7 8.63 -19.81 0.69
N PHE A 8 8.24 -20.45 1.77
CA PHE A 8 8.52 -20.07 3.15
C PHE A 8 9.52 -21.06 3.71
N THR A 9 10.66 -20.58 4.20
CA THR A 9 11.74 -21.46 4.67
C THR A 9 12.26 -21.00 6.03
N PRO A 10 12.61 -21.93 6.94
CA PRO A 10 13.13 -21.61 8.27
C PRO A 10 14.58 -21.06 8.22
N THR A 11 15.31 -21.34 7.14
CA THR A 11 16.70 -20.91 6.93
C THR A 11 16.84 -20.14 5.63
N MET A 12 17.87 -19.30 5.52
CA MET A 12 18.10 -18.50 4.31
C MET A 12 18.47 -19.42 3.15
N PRO A 13 17.73 -19.40 2.02
CA PRO A 13 18.16 -20.08 0.81
C PRO A 13 19.50 -19.53 0.33
N ASP A 14 20.49 -20.41 0.16
CA ASP A 14 21.76 -20.05 -0.47
C ASP A 14 21.67 -20.16 -2.00
N ILE A 15 22.74 -19.79 -2.70
CA ILE A 15 22.77 -19.83 -4.17
C ILE A 15 22.58 -21.26 -4.70
N LYS A 16 23.08 -22.29 -4.00
CA LYS A 16 22.95 -23.68 -4.41
C LYS A 16 21.52 -24.16 -4.25
N ASP A 17 20.84 -23.78 -3.17
CA ASP A 17 19.43 -24.08 -2.94
C ASP A 17 18.56 -23.48 -4.05
N LEU A 18 18.81 -22.21 -4.39
CA LEU A 18 18.11 -21.51 -5.47
C LEU A 18 18.36 -22.18 -6.83
N LEU A 19 19.61 -22.56 -7.15
CA LEU A 19 19.93 -23.26 -8.40
C LEU A 19 19.32 -24.66 -8.46
N ALA A 20 19.32 -25.40 -7.35
CA ALA A 20 18.69 -26.72 -7.26
C ALA A 20 17.17 -26.64 -7.45
N ALA A 21 16.52 -25.61 -6.91
CA ALA A 21 15.11 -25.32 -7.13
C ALA A 21 14.82 -24.95 -8.59
N LEU A 22 15.65 -24.07 -9.20
CA LEU A 22 15.54 -23.66 -10.60
C LEU A 22 15.71 -24.81 -11.60
N HIS A 23 16.37 -25.91 -11.21
CA HIS A 23 16.43 -27.13 -12.01
C HIS A 23 15.05 -27.79 -12.24
N ALA A 24 13.97 -27.25 -11.64
CA ALA A 24 12.60 -27.54 -12.04
C ALA A 24 12.34 -27.39 -13.55
N GLY A 25 13.06 -26.51 -14.25
CA GLY A 25 12.91 -26.35 -15.70
C GLY A 25 13.78 -27.26 -16.55
N GLY A 26 14.58 -28.15 -15.93
CA GLY A 26 15.51 -29.04 -16.61
C GLY A 26 16.89 -28.40 -16.88
N PRO A 27 17.81 -29.16 -17.51
CA PRO A 27 19.19 -28.73 -17.72
C PRO A 27 19.38 -27.71 -18.85
N ASP A 28 18.41 -27.59 -19.76
CA ASP A 28 18.58 -26.84 -21.02
C ASP A 28 18.23 -25.34 -20.90
N LEU A 29 17.65 -24.92 -19.77
CA LEU A 29 17.27 -23.54 -19.52
C LEU A 29 18.42 -22.74 -18.90
N ARG A 30 18.45 -21.43 -19.20
CA ARG A 30 19.51 -20.51 -18.73
C ARG A 30 19.04 -19.73 -17.52
N VAL A 31 19.97 -19.40 -16.62
CA VAL A 31 19.71 -18.52 -15.48
C VAL A 31 20.35 -17.16 -15.73
N ASN A 32 19.52 -16.13 -15.82
CA ASN A 32 19.93 -14.73 -15.96
C ASN A 32 19.77 -13.98 -14.63
N ARG A 33 20.44 -12.82 -14.52
CA ARG A 33 20.27 -11.88 -13.41
C ARG A 33 19.60 -10.61 -13.92
N ALA A 34 18.62 -10.12 -13.18
CA ALA A 34 17.88 -8.90 -13.47
C ALA A 34 17.77 -8.00 -12.22
N GLY A 35 17.22 -6.79 -12.38
CA GLY A 35 16.94 -5.88 -11.26
C GLY A 35 18.16 -5.54 -10.41
N GLN A 36 19.29 -5.19 -11.03
CA GLN A 36 20.57 -4.94 -10.34
C GLN A 36 21.07 -6.13 -9.49
N GLY A 37 20.70 -7.36 -9.87
CA GLY A 37 21.09 -8.58 -9.18
C GLY A 37 20.14 -9.02 -8.06
N ALA A 38 19.03 -8.30 -7.84
CA ALA A 38 18.01 -8.66 -6.86
C ALA A 38 17.02 -9.72 -7.36
N VAL A 39 17.05 -10.07 -8.65
CA VAL A 39 16.17 -11.05 -9.28
C VAL A 39 16.99 -12.06 -10.08
N ALA A 40 16.70 -13.34 -9.90
CA ALA A 40 17.19 -14.42 -10.77
C ALA A 40 16.06 -14.84 -11.74
N GLN A 41 16.36 -14.97 -13.02
CA GLN A 41 15.36 -15.36 -14.03
C GLN A 41 15.75 -16.67 -14.68
N LEU A 42 14.80 -17.61 -14.77
CA LEU A 42 14.94 -18.79 -15.60
C LEU A 42 14.40 -18.47 -16.99
N CYS A 43 15.24 -18.64 -18.00
CA CYS A 43 14.98 -18.22 -19.36
C CYS A 43 15.11 -19.38 -20.34
N THR A 44 14.44 -19.27 -21.48
CA THR A 44 14.73 -20.10 -22.65
C THR A 44 16.15 -19.83 -23.18
N GLU A 45 16.64 -20.65 -24.10
CA GLU A 45 17.95 -20.45 -24.73
C GLU A 45 18.07 -19.07 -25.40
N ASP A 46 17.00 -18.60 -26.02
CA ASP A 46 16.87 -17.28 -26.66
C ASP A 46 16.76 -16.11 -25.66
N GLY A 47 16.79 -16.39 -24.35
CA GLY A 47 16.77 -15.37 -23.30
C GLY A 47 15.38 -14.95 -22.85
N HIS A 48 14.30 -15.59 -23.32
CA HIS A 48 12.94 -15.24 -22.90
C HIS A 48 12.67 -15.69 -21.46
N PRO A 49 12.27 -14.79 -20.54
CA PRO A 49 12.03 -15.14 -19.15
C PRO A 49 10.77 -16.00 -19.00
N LEU A 50 10.89 -17.08 -18.24
CA LEU A 50 9.81 -18.02 -17.90
C LEU A 50 9.34 -17.82 -16.46
N VAL A 51 10.30 -17.77 -15.52
CA VAL A 51 10.03 -17.47 -14.11
C VAL A 51 11.07 -16.49 -13.56
N SER A 52 10.65 -15.60 -12.68
CA SER A 52 11.49 -14.66 -11.94
C SER A 52 11.45 -15.00 -10.45
N LEU A 53 12.61 -15.12 -9.82
CA LEU A 53 12.77 -15.32 -8.39
C LEU A 53 13.29 -14.03 -7.75
N GLU A 54 12.50 -13.44 -6.87
CA GLU A 54 12.94 -12.32 -6.02
C GLU A 54 13.93 -12.83 -4.97
N ALA A 55 14.91 -11.98 -4.61
CA ALA A 55 15.84 -12.29 -3.53
C ALA A 55 15.09 -12.65 -2.23
N PRO A 56 15.50 -13.72 -1.51
CA PRO A 56 14.86 -14.11 -0.25
C PRO A 56 14.82 -12.96 0.76
N ARG A 57 13.64 -12.69 1.31
CA ARG A 57 13.41 -11.63 2.29
C ARG A 57 13.14 -12.25 3.66
N TYR A 58 13.92 -11.85 4.66
CA TYR A 58 13.68 -12.28 6.03
C TYR A 58 12.57 -11.46 6.67
N ILE A 59 11.41 -12.07 6.88
CA ILE A 59 10.24 -11.44 7.52
C ILE A 59 10.28 -11.77 9.00
N GLN A 60 10.43 -10.73 9.83
CA GLN A 60 10.44 -10.85 11.29
C GLN A 60 9.11 -10.46 11.94
N VAL A 61 8.16 -9.94 11.16
CA VAL A 61 6.97 -9.27 11.67
C VAL A 61 5.82 -10.28 11.75
N PRO A 62 5.29 -10.56 12.96
CA PRO A 62 4.21 -11.52 13.14
C PRO A 62 2.98 -11.19 12.29
N GLY A 63 2.40 -12.22 11.65
CA GLY A 63 1.18 -12.11 10.86
C GLY A 63 1.33 -11.43 9.49
N GLU A 64 2.51 -10.96 9.10
CA GLU A 64 2.71 -10.30 7.80
C GLU A 64 2.42 -11.23 6.62
N THR A 65 2.79 -12.52 6.74
CA THR A 65 2.54 -13.53 5.72
C THR A 65 1.04 -13.77 5.54
N ALA A 66 0.31 -13.93 6.64
CA ALA A 66 -1.14 -14.07 6.65
C ALA A 66 -1.86 -12.82 6.13
N ARG A 67 -1.32 -11.63 6.42
CA ARG A 67 -1.87 -10.36 5.92
C ARG A 67 -1.77 -10.27 4.40
N LEU A 68 -0.67 -10.72 3.80
CA LEU A 68 -0.44 -10.59 2.35
C LEU A 68 -0.93 -11.76 1.51
N LEU A 69 -1.07 -12.96 2.06
CA LEU A 69 -1.50 -14.14 1.31
C LEU A 69 -2.81 -14.74 1.82
N GLY A 70 -3.42 -14.13 2.85
CA GLY A 70 -4.55 -14.67 3.58
C GLY A 70 -4.12 -15.70 4.63
N GLY A 71 -5.06 -16.12 5.48
CA GLY A 71 -4.84 -17.04 6.61
C GLY A 71 -4.43 -18.47 6.27
N THR A 72 -4.05 -18.75 5.01
CA THR A 72 -3.56 -20.05 4.53
C THR A 72 -2.04 -20.10 4.35
N ALA A 73 -1.32 -19.02 4.66
CA ALA A 73 0.15 -19.02 4.63
C ALA A 73 0.73 -19.96 5.70
N GLY A 74 1.64 -20.86 5.30
CA GLY A 74 2.02 -22.04 6.07
C GLY A 74 3.04 -21.84 7.20
N MET A 75 3.59 -20.64 7.42
CA MET A 75 4.50 -20.36 8.54
C MET A 75 4.35 -18.93 9.06
N ASP A 76 4.32 -18.81 10.40
CA ASP A 76 4.42 -17.53 11.10
C ASP A 76 5.87 -17.04 11.12
N ALA A 77 6.05 -15.72 11.21
CA ALA A 77 7.37 -15.10 11.34
C ALA A 77 8.05 -15.52 12.67
N PRO A 78 9.40 -15.63 12.70
CA PRO A 78 10.32 -15.27 11.64
C PRO A 78 10.44 -16.33 10.53
N VAL A 79 10.47 -15.88 9.28
CA VAL A 79 10.53 -16.77 8.11
C VAL A 79 11.25 -16.12 6.93
N TRP A 80 11.92 -16.93 6.11
CA TRP A 80 12.45 -16.50 4.82
C TRP A 80 11.38 -16.64 3.74
N TRP A 81 11.01 -15.52 3.14
CA TRP A 81 10.05 -15.38 2.05
C TRP A 81 10.79 -15.35 0.72
N THR A 82 10.49 -16.27 -0.19
CA THR A 82 10.98 -16.24 -1.57
C THR A 82 9.79 -16.24 -2.53
N GLU A 83 9.64 -15.20 -3.33
CA GLU A 83 8.61 -15.11 -4.35
C GLU A 83 9.13 -15.63 -5.69
N VAL A 84 8.32 -16.46 -6.35
CA VAL A 84 8.55 -17.01 -7.68
C VAL A 84 7.38 -16.57 -8.56
N ARG A 85 7.66 -15.73 -9.57
CA ARG A 85 6.67 -15.17 -10.50
C ARG A 85 6.78 -15.82 -11.87
N ALA A 86 5.67 -16.34 -12.38
CA ALA A 86 5.56 -16.89 -13.73
C ALA A 86 5.24 -15.81 -14.76
N THR A 87 5.83 -15.93 -15.96
CA THR A 87 5.39 -15.17 -17.13
C THR A 87 3.99 -15.61 -17.58
N ALA A 88 3.24 -14.69 -18.18
CA ALA A 88 1.96 -14.98 -18.81
C ALA A 88 2.09 -15.56 -20.22
N ALA A 89 3.25 -15.37 -20.86
CA ALA A 89 3.46 -15.70 -22.26
C ALA A 89 3.52 -17.21 -22.52
N VAL A 90 3.79 -18.02 -21.49
CA VAL A 90 3.98 -19.47 -21.61
C VAL A 90 3.05 -20.20 -20.63
N PRO A 91 2.13 -21.06 -21.10
CA PRO A 91 1.18 -21.77 -20.24
C PRO A 91 1.84 -22.62 -19.14
N GLU A 92 2.99 -23.21 -19.42
CA GLU A 92 3.73 -24.06 -18.49
C GLU A 92 4.41 -23.27 -17.35
N ALA A 93 4.59 -21.95 -17.50
CA ALA A 93 5.34 -21.13 -16.56
C ALA A 93 4.76 -21.13 -15.13
N GLN A 94 3.43 -21.16 -14.99
CA GLN A 94 2.79 -21.26 -13.66
C GLN A 94 3.11 -22.58 -12.96
N ARG A 95 3.15 -23.68 -13.72
CA ARG A 95 3.52 -25.01 -13.19
C ARG A 95 4.99 -25.04 -12.83
N LEU A 96 5.84 -24.42 -13.65
CA LEU A 96 7.26 -24.26 -13.38
C LEU A 96 7.49 -23.45 -12.09
N ALA A 97 6.81 -22.31 -11.92
CA ALA A 97 6.89 -21.50 -10.71
C ALA A 97 6.48 -22.30 -9.45
N ALA A 98 5.39 -23.05 -9.54
CA ALA A 98 4.94 -23.94 -8.46
C ALA A 98 5.99 -25.01 -8.13
N SER A 99 6.61 -25.63 -9.15
CA SER A 99 7.66 -26.64 -8.94
C SER A 99 8.93 -26.05 -8.33
N VAL A 100 9.36 -24.85 -8.76
CA VAL A 100 10.51 -24.16 -8.16
C VAL A 100 10.26 -23.89 -6.67
N ALA A 101 9.10 -23.33 -6.33
CA ALA A 101 8.74 -23.06 -4.94
C ALA A 101 8.63 -24.34 -4.09
N GLY A 102 7.99 -25.39 -4.64
CA GLY A 102 7.84 -26.68 -3.96
C GLY A 102 9.17 -27.40 -3.74
N ARG A 103 10.11 -27.33 -4.70
CA ARG A 103 11.49 -27.82 -4.52
C ARG A 103 12.21 -27.05 -3.43
N LEU A 104 12.12 -25.71 -3.44
CA LEU A 104 12.79 -24.89 -2.44
C LEU A 104 12.25 -25.19 -1.03
N ALA A 105 10.93 -25.32 -0.89
CA ALA A 105 10.30 -25.76 0.35
C ALA A 105 10.75 -27.18 0.75
N THR A 106 10.83 -28.13 -0.18
CA THR A 106 11.29 -29.50 0.12
C THR A 106 12.75 -29.55 0.56
N LEU A 107 13.63 -28.77 -0.07
CA LEU A 107 15.06 -28.73 0.23
C LEU A 107 15.35 -28.16 1.63
N LEU A 108 14.53 -27.21 2.06
CA LEU A 108 14.79 -26.41 3.27
C LEU A 108 13.76 -26.65 4.40
N ASP A 109 12.97 -27.72 4.30
CA ASP A 109 11.92 -28.08 5.28
C ASP A 109 10.91 -26.94 5.51
N GLY A 110 10.49 -26.35 4.40
CA GLY A 110 9.62 -25.19 4.30
C GLY A 110 8.18 -25.51 3.89
N THR A 111 7.40 -24.45 3.68
CA THR A 111 6.03 -24.53 3.16
C THR A 111 5.86 -23.61 1.95
N THR A 112 4.73 -23.70 1.26
CA THR A 112 4.44 -22.81 0.13
C THR A 112 3.10 -22.13 0.27
N TRP A 113 2.93 -21.04 -0.46
CA TRP A 113 1.63 -20.54 -0.85
C TRP A 113 1.53 -20.49 -2.39
N PRO A 114 0.46 -21.01 -3.00
CA PRO A 114 -0.60 -21.75 -2.33
C PRO A 114 -0.10 -23.11 -1.80
N PRO A 115 -0.74 -23.72 -0.78
CA PRO A 115 -0.22 -24.91 -0.12
C PRO A 115 -0.01 -26.11 -1.06
N GLU A 116 -0.84 -26.24 -2.10
CA GLU A 116 -0.73 -27.30 -3.09
C GLU A 116 0.57 -27.27 -3.90
N ALA A 117 1.26 -26.12 -3.96
CA ALA A 117 2.57 -26.00 -4.63
C ALA A 117 3.68 -26.78 -3.91
N ALA A 118 3.57 -27.04 -2.60
CA ALA A 118 4.58 -27.75 -1.83
C ALA A 118 4.82 -29.18 -2.34
N THR A 119 3.78 -29.80 -2.91
CA THR A 119 3.86 -31.14 -3.50
C THR A 119 4.39 -31.17 -4.92
N ARG A 120 4.59 -30.01 -5.56
CA ARG A 120 5.10 -29.90 -6.92
C ARG A 120 6.61 -29.84 -6.89
N THR A 121 7.23 -30.92 -7.33
CA THR A 121 8.69 -31.04 -7.43
C THR A 121 9.13 -31.64 -8.75
N GLU A 122 8.20 -31.80 -9.71
CA GLU A 122 8.45 -32.35 -11.03
C GLU A 122 9.42 -31.48 -11.85
N VAL A 123 10.10 -32.07 -12.84
CA VAL A 123 10.71 -31.27 -13.90
C VAL A 123 9.62 -30.91 -14.90
N VAL A 124 9.46 -29.62 -15.19
CA VAL A 124 8.45 -29.11 -16.13
C VAL A 124 9.11 -28.92 -17.49
N ALA A 125 8.77 -29.80 -18.43
CA ALA A 125 9.21 -29.66 -19.81
C ALA A 125 8.58 -28.41 -20.44
N ILE A 126 9.43 -27.53 -20.95
CA ILE A 126 9.00 -26.35 -21.71
C ILE A 126 9.11 -26.72 -23.19
N PRO A 127 8.00 -26.66 -23.96
CA PRO A 127 8.07 -26.87 -25.40
C PRO A 127 9.07 -25.89 -26.02
N ALA A 128 9.86 -26.35 -26.99
CA ALA A 128 10.62 -25.44 -27.83
C ALA A 128 9.61 -24.61 -28.64
N SER A 129 9.36 -23.37 -28.23
CA SER A 129 8.32 -22.53 -28.85
C SER A 129 8.83 -21.85 -30.13
N GLY A 130 7.96 -21.79 -31.14
CA GLY A 130 8.14 -21.07 -32.42
C GLY A 130 8.05 -19.54 -32.32
N PRO A 131 7.89 -18.81 -33.44
CA PRO A 131 8.35 -17.42 -33.59
C PRO A 131 7.72 -16.46 -32.57
N SER A 132 8.61 -15.78 -31.86
CA SER A 132 8.36 -14.89 -30.72
C SER A 132 8.03 -13.46 -31.17
N ALA A 133 7.18 -12.77 -30.43
CA ALA A 133 6.98 -11.33 -30.57
C ALA A 133 8.25 -10.60 -30.13
N ALA A 134 8.76 -9.72 -30.98
CA ALA A 134 10.01 -9.00 -30.76
C ALA A 134 9.97 -8.20 -29.46
N HIS A 135 10.89 -8.49 -28.53
CA HIS A 135 11.28 -7.56 -27.48
C HIS A 135 12.63 -6.95 -27.84
N ALA A 136 12.67 -5.63 -27.86
CA ALA A 136 13.92 -4.89 -27.95
C ALA A 136 14.74 -5.17 -26.69
N ASP A 137 16.00 -5.51 -26.92
CA ASP A 137 17.06 -5.61 -25.94
C ASP A 137 17.27 -4.24 -25.29
N ASP A 138 16.56 -3.98 -24.18
CA ASP A 138 16.81 -2.83 -23.31
C ASP A 138 16.96 -3.36 -21.89
N GLY A 139 18.20 -3.32 -21.40
CA GLY A 139 18.66 -4.10 -20.27
C GLY A 139 17.80 -3.93 -19.01
N GLY A 140 17.26 -5.03 -18.50
CA GLY A 140 16.78 -5.15 -17.12
C GLY A 140 15.69 -4.16 -16.70
N ASP A 141 14.91 -3.62 -17.63
CA ASP A 141 13.81 -2.71 -17.33
C ASP A 141 12.62 -3.47 -16.73
N VAL A 142 12.07 -2.99 -15.61
CA VAL A 142 10.89 -3.57 -14.94
C VAL A 142 9.68 -3.65 -15.88
N LEU A 143 9.64 -2.81 -16.92
CA LEU A 143 8.61 -2.84 -17.96
C LEU A 143 8.64 -4.10 -18.83
N ALA A 144 9.77 -4.81 -18.93
CA ALA A 144 9.86 -6.08 -19.64
C ALA A 144 8.99 -7.18 -19.00
N GLU A 145 8.58 -7.01 -17.74
CA GLU A 145 7.65 -7.89 -17.04
C GLU A 145 6.17 -7.56 -17.35
N SER A 146 5.88 -6.57 -18.19
CA SER A 146 4.50 -6.21 -18.57
C SER A 146 3.94 -7.18 -19.61
N ASP A 147 2.68 -7.58 -19.46
CA ASP A 147 1.98 -8.44 -20.42
C ASP A 147 1.71 -7.73 -21.76
N VAL A 148 1.45 -6.42 -21.72
CA VAL A 148 1.33 -5.56 -22.91
C VAL A 148 2.09 -4.27 -22.67
N LEU A 149 2.93 -3.89 -23.62
CA LEU A 149 3.67 -2.63 -23.60
C LEU A 149 3.46 -1.90 -24.92
N THR A 150 2.99 -0.66 -24.84
CA THR A 150 2.81 0.26 -25.99
C THR A 150 3.53 1.56 -25.71
N ASP A 151 3.52 2.51 -26.64
CA ASP A 151 4.06 3.85 -26.41
C ASP A 151 3.28 4.65 -25.35
N GLN A 152 2.04 4.25 -25.05
CA GLN A 152 1.14 4.98 -24.15
C GLN A 152 0.84 4.22 -22.85
N ALA A 153 1.00 2.90 -22.83
CA ALA A 153 0.53 2.06 -21.74
C ALA A 153 1.47 0.91 -21.41
N ALA A 154 1.53 0.57 -20.13
CA ALA A 154 2.01 -0.72 -19.64
C ALA A 154 0.84 -1.43 -18.97
N VAL A 155 0.52 -2.65 -19.40
CA VAL A 155 -0.54 -3.48 -18.82
C VAL A 155 0.10 -4.66 -18.12
N VAL A 156 -0.25 -4.86 -16.86
CA VAL A 156 0.14 -6.02 -16.08
C VAL A 156 -1.09 -6.77 -15.60
N LEU A 157 -1.14 -8.05 -15.92
CA LEU A 157 -2.15 -8.99 -15.46
C LEU A 157 -1.64 -9.65 -14.16
N HIS A 158 -2.38 -9.45 -13.06
CA HIS A 158 -2.01 -9.94 -11.74
C HIS A 158 -3.15 -10.78 -11.14
N ASP A 159 -2.84 -11.95 -10.60
CA ASP A 159 -3.83 -12.92 -10.12
C ASP A 159 -3.68 -13.30 -8.64
N SER A 160 -2.81 -12.60 -7.89
CA SER A 160 -2.74 -12.75 -6.44
C SER A 160 -4.01 -12.20 -5.78
N PRO A 161 -4.47 -12.79 -4.66
CA PRO A 161 -5.64 -12.29 -3.94
C PRO A 161 -5.41 -10.90 -3.33
N ILE A 162 -4.16 -10.51 -3.12
CA ILE A 162 -3.79 -9.24 -2.53
C ILE A 162 -2.71 -8.59 -3.38
N LEU A 163 -2.96 -7.37 -3.82
CA LEU A 163 -1.97 -6.51 -4.47
C LEU A 163 -1.42 -5.53 -3.43
N ALA A 164 -0.13 -5.66 -3.15
CA ALA A 164 0.57 -4.90 -2.13
C ALA A 164 1.52 -3.85 -2.75
N ALA A 165 1.94 -2.87 -1.95
CA ALA A 165 2.93 -1.86 -2.31
C ALA A 165 4.35 -2.42 -2.31
N THR A 166 4.61 -3.39 -3.19
CA THR A 166 5.90 -4.06 -3.29
C THR A 166 6.95 -3.14 -3.92
N THR A 167 8.22 -3.53 -3.78
CA THR A 167 9.34 -2.88 -4.48
C THR A 167 9.07 -2.87 -5.99
N TRP A 168 8.66 -4.01 -6.55
CA TRP A 168 8.29 -4.15 -7.95
C TRP A 168 7.20 -3.16 -8.38
N LEU A 169 6.08 -3.07 -7.65
CA LEU A 169 5.00 -2.14 -8.01
C LEU A 169 5.48 -0.68 -7.96
N THR A 170 6.32 -0.34 -6.97
CA THR A 170 6.86 1.01 -6.83
C THR A 170 7.84 1.35 -7.96
N GLU A 171 8.69 0.41 -8.38
CA GLU A 171 9.58 0.56 -9.53
C GLU A 171 8.78 0.67 -10.84
N LEU A 172 7.74 -0.14 -11.00
CA LEU A 172 6.87 -0.12 -12.16
C LEU A 172 6.17 1.23 -12.31
N LEU A 173 5.54 1.73 -11.23
CA LEU A 173 4.91 3.06 -11.20
C LEU A 173 5.90 4.18 -11.51
N ARG A 174 7.13 4.10 -11.00
CA ARG A 174 8.16 5.11 -11.27
C ARG A 174 8.59 5.08 -12.73
N THR A 175 8.75 3.88 -13.28
CA THR A 175 9.24 3.70 -14.64
C THR A 175 8.19 4.11 -15.66
N THR A 176 6.93 3.73 -15.48
CA THR A 176 5.83 4.18 -16.34
C THR A 176 5.72 5.70 -16.33
N ALA A 177 5.77 6.33 -15.16
CA ALA A 177 5.78 7.79 -15.03
C ALA A 177 6.97 8.44 -15.75
N ARG A 178 8.19 7.90 -15.61
CA ARG A 178 9.40 8.39 -16.30
C ARG A 178 9.28 8.27 -17.81
N THR A 179 8.63 7.23 -18.30
CA THR A 179 8.44 7.00 -19.75
C THR A 179 7.17 7.62 -20.30
N GLY A 180 6.40 8.36 -19.49
CA GLY A 180 5.14 8.99 -19.92
C GLY A 180 4.00 8.00 -20.23
N ARG A 181 4.05 6.79 -19.68
CA ARG A 181 3.05 5.73 -19.88
C ARG A 181 2.05 5.67 -18.73
N HIS A 182 0.82 5.27 -19.05
CA HIS A 182 -0.17 4.86 -18.06
C HIS A 182 0.04 3.41 -17.62
N LEU A 183 -0.05 3.14 -16.32
CA LEU A 183 -0.02 1.77 -15.80
C LEU A 183 -1.46 1.22 -15.66
N TYR A 184 -1.72 0.04 -16.21
CA TYR A 184 -2.95 -0.70 -15.99
C TYR A 184 -2.67 -2.00 -15.26
N LEU A 185 -3.21 -2.14 -14.05
CA LEU A 185 -3.12 -3.36 -13.25
C LEU A 185 -4.43 -4.12 -13.39
N VAL A 186 -4.44 -5.18 -14.19
CA VAL A 186 -5.64 -5.97 -14.48
C VAL A 186 -5.70 -7.17 -13.55
N THR A 187 -6.77 -7.28 -12.76
CA THR A 187 -6.91 -8.34 -11.75
C THR A 187 -8.29 -9.01 -11.80
N PRO A 188 -8.45 -10.24 -11.30
CA PRO A 188 -9.76 -10.83 -11.08
C PRO A 188 -10.50 -10.12 -9.92
N PRO A 189 -11.85 -10.24 -9.82
CA PRO A 189 -12.66 -9.51 -8.83
C PRO A 189 -12.38 -9.89 -7.37
N ILE A 190 -11.75 -11.05 -7.13
CA ILE A 190 -11.38 -11.51 -5.79
C ILE A 190 -10.21 -10.71 -5.20
N THR A 191 -9.43 -10.04 -6.05
CA THR A 191 -8.23 -9.29 -5.66
C THR A 191 -8.61 -8.10 -4.80
N ARG A 192 -7.78 -7.84 -3.78
CA ARG A 192 -7.90 -6.68 -2.91
C ARG A 192 -6.60 -5.91 -2.89
N LEU A 193 -6.67 -4.60 -2.64
CA LEU A 193 -5.46 -3.79 -2.43
C LEU A 193 -5.16 -3.69 -0.95
N THR A 194 -3.88 -3.67 -0.60
CA THR A 194 -3.48 -3.09 0.70
C THR A 194 -3.72 -1.58 0.68
N LEU A 195 -3.91 -0.95 1.84
CA LEU A 195 -4.05 0.52 1.91
C LEU A 195 -2.83 1.24 1.29
N PRO A 196 -1.56 0.84 1.55
CA PRO A 196 -0.40 1.42 0.86
C PRO A 196 -0.47 1.30 -0.67
N ALA A 197 -0.88 0.14 -1.21
CA ALA A 197 -1.02 -0.04 -2.65
C ALA A 197 -2.08 0.92 -3.22
N ARG A 198 -3.24 1.01 -2.58
CA ARG A 198 -4.29 1.99 -2.95
C ARG A 198 -3.73 3.41 -3.00
N THR A 199 -3.01 3.85 -1.97
CA THR A 199 -2.45 5.21 -1.90
C THR A 199 -1.39 5.47 -2.98
N LEU A 200 -0.61 4.46 -3.37
CA LEU A 200 0.33 4.59 -4.48
C LEU A 200 -0.39 4.77 -5.82
N LEU A 201 -1.43 3.98 -6.08
CA LEU A 201 -2.20 4.07 -7.33
C LEU A 201 -2.91 5.42 -7.47
N ASP A 202 -3.48 5.94 -6.38
CA ASP A 202 -4.17 7.25 -6.35
C ASP A 202 -3.26 8.43 -6.72
N ARG A 203 -1.93 8.28 -6.54
CA ARG A 203 -0.93 9.33 -6.77
C ARG A 203 -0.16 9.18 -8.08
N ALA A 204 -0.53 8.21 -8.91
CA ALA A 204 0.19 7.89 -10.13
C ALA A 204 -0.77 7.89 -11.33
N PRO A 205 -0.25 8.00 -12.57
CA PRO A 205 -1.02 7.74 -13.79
C PRO A 205 -1.28 6.24 -13.94
N ALA A 206 -1.93 5.64 -12.95
CA ALA A 206 -2.21 4.21 -12.86
C ALA A 206 -3.72 3.96 -12.69
N ARG A 207 -4.17 2.79 -13.14
CA ARG A 207 -5.56 2.37 -12.97
C ARG A 207 -5.62 0.89 -12.56
N TRP A 208 -6.41 0.61 -11.53
CA TRP A 208 -6.76 -0.74 -11.14
C TRP A 208 -7.97 -1.19 -11.95
N VAL A 209 -7.76 -2.14 -12.86
CA VAL A 209 -8.78 -2.65 -13.77
C VAL A 209 -9.19 -4.04 -13.29
N ILE A 210 -10.48 -4.23 -13.07
CA ILE A 210 -11.03 -5.54 -12.76
C ILE A 210 -11.52 -6.17 -14.04
N HIS A 211 -11.08 -7.40 -14.31
CA HIS A 211 -11.62 -8.24 -15.36
C HIS A 211 -12.60 -9.26 -14.75
N ALA A 212 -13.89 -9.03 -14.96
CA ALA A 212 -14.95 -9.94 -14.56
C ALA A 212 -15.50 -10.64 -15.83
N PRO A 213 -15.34 -11.97 -15.98
CA PRO A 213 -15.64 -12.68 -17.23
C PRO A 213 -17.05 -12.43 -17.79
N GLU A 214 -18.04 -12.18 -16.93
CA GLU A 214 -19.43 -11.95 -17.34
C GLU A 214 -19.78 -10.46 -17.57
N THR A 215 -19.05 -9.52 -16.96
CA THR A 215 -19.39 -8.09 -16.96
C THR A 215 -18.36 -7.21 -17.67
N GLY A 216 -17.27 -7.79 -18.18
CA GLY A 216 -16.19 -7.07 -18.86
C GLY A 216 -15.20 -6.42 -17.90
N TYR A 217 -14.76 -5.21 -18.24
CA TYR A 217 -13.76 -4.47 -17.47
C TYR A 217 -14.40 -3.32 -16.71
N TYR A 218 -13.99 -3.12 -15.46
CA TYR A 218 -14.37 -1.94 -14.68
C TYR A 218 -13.24 -1.46 -13.79
N ASP A 219 -13.31 -0.23 -13.35
CA ASP A 219 -12.33 0.37 -12.44
C ASP A 219 -12.57 -0.11 -11.01
N GLY A 220 -11.56 -0.72 -10.38
CA GLY A 220 -11.71 -1.33 -9.05
C GLY A 220 -11.90 -0.33 -7.91
N LEU A 221 -11.60 0.96 -8.11
CA LEU A 221 -11.74 2.01 -7.08
C LEU A 221 -13.01 2.85 -7.24
N SER A 222 -13.54 2.96 -8.46
CA SER A 222 -14.69 3.81 -8.78
C SER A 222 -15.89 3.05 -9.32
N GLY A 223 -15.71 1.81 -9.78
CA GLY A 223 -16.74 0.98 -10.39
C GLY A 223 -17.09 1.35 -11.82
N LEU A 224 -16.45 2.37 -12.41
CA LEU A 224 -16.73 2.80 -13.78
C LEU A 224 -16.46 1.67 -14.76
N VAL A 225 -17.43 1.36 -15.63
CA VAL A 225 -17.23 0.40 -16.73
C VAL A 225 -16.20 0.95 -17.71
N LEU A 226 -15.22 0.13 -18.06
CA LEU A 226 -14.08 0.50 -18.90
C LEU A 226 -14.13 -0.25 -20.24
N SER A 227 -13.61 0.40 -21.27
CA SER A 227 -13.30 -0.23 -22.55
C SER A 227 -11.90 0.15 -23.00
N TRP A 228 -11.22 -0.78 -23.67
CA TRP A 228 -9.94 -0.51 -24.30
C TRP A 228 -10.16 0.21 -25.63
N ARG A 229 -9.63 1.43 -25.77
CA ARG A 229 -9.69 2.23 -27.01
C ARG A 229 -8.41 3.04 -27.12
N ASP A 230 -7.90 3.20 -28.34
CA ASP A 230 -6.72 4.04 -28.62
C ASP A 230 -5.54 3.80 -27.66
N GLY A 231 -5.27 2.52 -27.36
CA GLY A 231 -4.13 2.11 -26.53
C GLY A 231 -4.30 2.34 -25.02
N HIS A 232 -5.50 2.63 -24.53
CA HIS A 232 -5.75 2.91 -23.11
C HIS A 232 -7.13 2.41 -22.64
N PHE A 233 -7.28 2.16 -21.33
CA PHE A 233 -8.60 1.97 -20.73
C PHE A 233 -9.23 3.33 -20.40
N ALA A 234 -10.43 3.55 -20.94
CA ALA A 234 -11.26 4.72 -20.67
C ALA A 234 -12.69 4.31 -20.27
N PRO A 235 -13.44 5.17 -19.54
CA PRO A 235 -14.86 4.96 -19.30
C PRO A 235 -15.62 4.68 -20.61
N ALA A 236 -16.54 3.72 -20.59
CA ALA A 236 -17.35 3.41 -21.76
C ALA A 236 -18.17 4.65 -22.19
N ALA A 237 -18.06 5.03 -23.48
CA ALA A 237 -18.63 6.28 -23.99
C ALA A 237 -20.15 6.22 -24.23
N ASP A 238 -20.71 5.03 -24.46
CA ASP A 238 -22.15 4.82 -24.74
C ASP A 238 -22.70 3.75 -23.78
N PRO A 239 -23.82 4.00 -23.07
CA PRO A 239 -24.67 5.21 -23.08
C PRO A 239 -24.14 6.37 -22.19
N GLY A 240 -22.85 6.36 -21.86
CA GLY A 240 -22.19 7.29 -20.92
C GLY A 240 -21.55 6.56 -19.75
N PRO A 241 -20.94 7.26 -18.78
CA PRO A 241 -20.30 6.64 -17.62
C PRO A 241 -21.31 5.84 -16.80
N THR A 242 -21.14 4.51 -16.78
CA THR A 242 -21.96 3.59 -15.99
C THR A 242 -21.11 2.93 -14.90
N VAL A 243 -21.73 2.60 -13.77
CA VAL A 243 -21.11 1.82 -12.71
C VAL A 243 -21.45 0.34 -12.94
N ALA A 244 -20.45 -0.53 -12.91
CA ALA A 244 -20.63 -1.97 -13.09
C ALA A 244 -21.47 -2.55 -11.95
N ASP A 245 -22.42 -3.44 -12.27
CA ASP A 245 -23.23 -4.11 -11.25
C ASP A 245 -22.38 -4.93 -10.27
N ALA A 246 -21.27 -5.51 -10.76
CA ALA A 246 -20.29 -6.23 -9.94
C ALA A 246 -19.57 -5.35 -8.90
N TYR A 247 -19.60 -4.02 -9.06
CA TYR A 247 -19.05 -3.08 -8.08
C TYR A 247 -20.00 -2.83 -6.91
N ARG A 248 -21.26 -3.27 -6.96
CA ARG A 248 -22.16 -3.13 -5.81
C ARG A 248 -21.66 -3.98 -4.62
N PRO A 249 -21.90 -3.55 -3.37
CA PRO A 249 -21.58 -4.37 -2.21
C PRO A 249 -22.28 -5.73 -2.32
N PRO A 250 -21.61 -6.85 -2.00
CA PRO A 250 -22.26 -8.16 -1.99
C PRO A 250 -23.48 -8.16 -1.05
N SER A 251 -24.54 -8.88 -1.40
CA SER A 251 -25.71 -9.03 -0.52
C SER A 251 -25.30 -9.58 0.85
N GLY A 252 -25.69 -8.89 1.93
CA GLY A 252 -25.30 -9.29 3.30
C GLY A 252 -23.88 -8.90 3.72
N SER A 253 -23.17 -8.10 2.93
CA SER A 253 -21.80 -7.61 3.25
C SER A 253 -21.73 -6.51 4.31
N ALA A 254 -22.87 -6.07 4.87
CA ALA A 254 -22.88 -5.16 6.01
C ALA A 254 -22.36 -5.91 7.25
N THR A 255 -21.04 -5.98 7.37
CA THR A 255 -20.39 -6.73 8.45
C THR A 255 -20.58 -6.06 9.80
N GLY A 256 -20.82 -4.74 9.83
CA GLY A 256 -20.81 -3.93 11.06
C GLY A 256 -19.40 -3.50 11.47
N GLU A 257 -18.38 -3.95 10.74
CA GLU A 257 -16.99 -3.54 10.92
C GLU A 257 -16.80 -2.06 10.55
N ARG A 258 -15.78 -1.45 11.15
CA ARG A 258 -15.43 -0.05 10.95
C ARG A 258 -13.94 0.09 10.73
N GLN A 259 -13.56 1.17 10.05
CA GLN A 259 -12.18 1.62 9.98
C GLN A 259 -12.09 3.06 10.48
N LEU A 260 -11.18 3.31 11.41
CA LEU A 260 -10.79 4.64 11.88
C LEU A 260 -9.55 5.10 11.13
N LEU A 261 -9.64 6.18 10.37
CA LEU A 261 -8.56 6.72 9.55
C LEU A 261 -8.07 8.03 10.14
N LEU A 262 -6.76 8.17 10.28
CA LEU A 262 -6.10 9.40 10.68
C LEU A 262 -5.15 9.83 9.57
N SER A 263 -5.27 11.10 9.16
CA SER A 263 -4.28 11.78 8.33
C SER A 263 -3.68 12.92 9.14
N LEU A 264 -2.39 12.85 9.44
CA LEU A 264 -1.69 13.84 10.26
C LEU A 264 -0.41 14.33 9.59
N ARG A 265 -0.08 15.60 9.85
CA ARG A 265 1.15 16.25 9.42
C ARG A 265 1.85 16.82 10.63
N THR A 266 3.13 16.50 10.79
CA THR A 266 4.02 17.14 11.77
C THR A 266 5.13 17.90 11.06
N ILE A 267 5.64 18.95 11.70
CA ILE A 267 6.76 19.74 11.20
C ILE A 267 7.77 19.90 12.33
N HIS A 268 8.92 19.26 12.17
CA HIS A 268 9.98 19.27 13.18
C HIS A 268 11.11 20.22 12.78
N PRO A 269 11.74 20.90 13.75
CA PRO A 269 13.05 21.51 13.51
C PRO A 269 14.03 20.46 12.97
N ALA A 270 14.82 20.85 11.96
CA ALA A 270 15.85 19.99 11.40
C ALA A 270 17.09 19.98 12.32
N ASP A 271 17.02 19.25 13.42
CA ASP A 271 18.10 19.13 14.39
C ASP A 271 18.75 17.72 14.40
N GLU A 272 19.97 17.62 14.91
CA GLU A 272 20.73 16.35 14.91
C GLU A 272 20.15 15.29 15.85
N ARG A 273 19.36 15.71 16.86
CA ARG A 273 18.71 14.86 17.85
C ARG A 273 17.30 14.44 17.42
N LEU A 274 16.80 14.93 16.29
CA LEU A 274 15.49 14.60 15.76
C LEU A 274 15.34 13.09 15.60
N LEU A 275 14.32 12.53 16.26
CA LEU A 275 13.93 11.14 16.16
C LEU A 275 12.49 11.04 15.61
N LEU A 276 12.40 10.64 14.35
CA LEU A 276 11.15 10.54 13.58
C LEU A 276 10.30 9.34 14.02
N GLY A 277 9.06 9.28 13.53
CA GLY A 277 8.07 8.24 13.81
C GLY A 277 7.38 8.38 15.16
N GLY A 278 7.68 9.43 15.93
CA GLY A 278 7.09 9.63 17.26
C GLY A 278 5.59 9.90 17.21
N ALA A 279 5.12 10.66 16.23
CA ALA A 279 3.69 10.94 16.05
C ALA A 279 2.90 9.68 15.68
N LEU A 280 3.45 8.85 14.80
CA LEU A 280 2.85 7.57 14.42
C LEU A 280 2.80 6.60 15.61
N GLU A 281 3.90 6.48 16.35
CA GLU A 281 3.98 5.66 17.56
C GLU A 281 2.99 6.11 18.65
N CYS A 282 2.83 7.42 18.85
CA CYS A 282 1.85 8.01 19.76
C CYS A 282 0.41 7.67 19.36
N ALA A 283 0.05 7.86 18.08
CA ALA A 283 -1.28 7.51 17.58
C ALA A 283 -1.60 6.02 17.76
N TRP A 284 -0.61 5.16 17.50
CA TRP A 284 -0.74 3.72 17.73
C TRP A 284 -0.97 3.40 19.21
N GLN A 285 -0.12 3.92 20.09
CA GLN A 285 -0.19 3.64 21.51
C GLN A 285 -1.52 4.11 22.12
N VAL A 286 -1.98 5.32 21.79
CA VAL A 286 -3.24 5.85 22.32
C VAL A 286 -4.44 5.04 21.84
N LEU A 287 -4.46 4.62 20.56
CA LEU A 287 -5.64 4.00 19.96
C LEU A 287 -5.68 2.46 20.11
N THR A 288 -4.55 1.80 20.30
CA THR A 288 -4.47 0.34 20.38
C THR A 288 -3.74 -0.20 21.61
N ASP A 289 -3.16 0.67 22.44
CA ASP A 289 -2.27 0.31 23.56
C ASP A 289 -1.03 -0.50 23.13
N GLN A 290 -0.61 -0.33 21.87
CA GLN A 290 0.55 -0.99 21.28
C GLN A 290 1.32 0.00 20.40
N VAL A 291 2.59 -0.29 20.15
CA VAL A 291 3.37 0.35 19.09
C VAL A 291 3.20 -0.41 17.77
N PRO A 292 3.59 0.15 16.61
CA PRO A 292 3.64 -0.63 15.37
C PRO A 292 4.50 -1.89 15.56
N ALA A 293 4.09 -3.01 14.95
CA ALA A 293 4.83 -4.27 15.02
C ALA A 293 6.07 -4.24 14.11
N GLY A 294 5.93 -3.64 12.94
CA GLY A 294 6.99 -3.61 11.93
C GLY A 294 6.93 -2.41 11.01
N TRP A 295 8.01 -2.20 10.26
CA TRP A 295 8.06 -1.24 9.17
C TRP A 295 8.94 -1.71 8.01
N SER A 296 8.77 -1.10 6.84
CA SER A 296 9.64 -1.27 5.67
C SER A 296 9.40 -0.15 4.65
N THR A 297 10.23 -0.04 3.61
CA THR A 297 10.01 0.88 2.48
C THR A 297 9.09 0.31 1.39
N ALA A 298 8.66 -0.93 1.54
CA ALA A 298 7.74 -1.64 0.67
C ALA A 298 7.10 -2.81 1.44
N GLU A 299 6.01 -3.36 0.92
CA GLU A 299 5.46 -4.63 1.40
C GLU A 299 6.20 -5.81 0.73
N PRO A 300 6.48 -6.93 1.43
CA PRO A 300 6.18 -7.19 2.84
C PRO A 300 7.02 -6.36 3.82
N VAL A 301 6.38 -5.99 4.93
CA VAL A 301 7.01 -5.38 6.10
C VAL A 301 7.82 -6.44 6.84
N ASN A 302 9.15 -6.28 6.82
CA ASN A 302 10.06 -7.38 7.12
C ASN A 302 10.92 -7.17 8.37
N VAL A 303 11.00 -5.94 8.91
CA VAL A 303 11.77 -5.64 10.12
C VAL A 303 10.88 -5.10 11.25
N PRO A 304 11.22 -5.38 12.53
CA PRO A 304 10.52 -4.82 13.67
C PRO A 304 10.56 -3.29 13.68
N TRP A 305 9.54 -2.66 14.29
CA TRP A 305 9.45 -1.21 14.42
C TRP A 305 10.70 -0.61 15.08
N SER A 306 11.33 0.36 14.40
CA SER A 306 12.50 1.07 14.94
C SER A 306 12.57 2.50 14.43
N ARG A 307 12.17 3.45 15.30
CA ARG A 307 12.28 4.89 15.04
C ARG A 307 13.70 5.33 14.68
N ARG A 308 14.71 4.71 15.28
CA ARG A 308 16.13 5.00 15.02
C ARG A 308 16.51 4.63 13.58
N GLN A 309 16.23 3.39 13.16
CA GLN A 309 16.58 2.93 11.81
C GLN A 309 15.81 3.71 10.73
N LEU A 310 14.53 3.99 10.97
CA LEU A 310 13.71 4.85 10.12
C LEU A 310 14.33 6.25 9.98
N THR A 311 14.75 6.85 11.09
CA THR A 311 15.39 8.17 11.10
C THR A 311 16.72 8.16 10.34
N ASP A 312 17.55 7.13 10.53
CA ASP A 312 18.82 6.98 9.83
C ASP A 312 18.64 6.86 8.31
N LEU A 313 17.62 6.09 7.87
CA LEU A 313 17.22 6.00 6.47
C LEU A 313 16.77 7.37 5.94
N ALA A 314 15.87 8.03 6.67
CA ALA A 314 15.32 9.32 6.27
C ALA A 314 16.41 10.39 6.13
N ARG A 315 17.33 10.45 7.09
CA ARG A 315 18.49 11.34 7.07
C ARG A 315 19.40 11.04 5.88
N THR A 316 19.60 9.76 5.57
CA THR A 316 20.43 9.34 4.42
C THR A 316 19.82 9.79 3.09
N ARG A 317 18.52 9.61 2.90
CA ARG A 317 17.81 10.04 1.69
C ARG A 317 17.69 11.56 1.60
N ALA A 318 17.53 12.25 2.72
CA ALA A 318 17.49 13.71 2.75
C ALA A 318 18.80 14.36 2.25
N ARG A 319 19.97 13.72 2.50
CA ARG A 319 21.27 14.21 1.99
C ARG A 319 21.36 14.22 0.46
N SER A 320 20.60 13.37 -0.22
CA SER A 320 20.47 13.36 -1.68
C SER A 320 19.19 14.04 -2.17
N GLY A 321 18.57 14.90 -1.35
CA GLY A 321 17.34 15.62 -1.68
C GLY A 321 16.11 14.73 -1.89
N SER A 322 16.18 13.46 -1.48
CA SER A 322 15.14 12.47 -1.77
C SER A 322 14.19 12.29 -0.59
N PRO A 323 12.87 12.25 -0.83
CA PRO A 323 11.90 11.93 0.21
C PRO A 323 12.04 10.46 0.63
N THR A 324 11.56 10.16 1.83
CA THR A 324 11.45 8.78 2.33
C THR A 324 9.98 8.41 2.44
N TRP A 325 9.61 7.24 1.94
CA TRP A 325 8.27 6.68 2.12
C TRP A 325 8.42 5.30 2.76
N LEU A 326 7.54 4.98 3.69
CA LEU A 326 7.53 3.71 4.40
C LEU A 326 6.11 3.27 4.72
N VAL A 327 5.99 1.97 4.96
CA VAL A 327 4.81 1.28 5.47
C VAL A 327 5.10 0.82 6.89
N ALA A 328 4.13 0.96 7.79
CA ALA A 328 4.15 0.35 9.12
C ALA A 328 2.90 -0.50 9.31
N VAL A 329 3.03 -1.64 9.99
CA VAL A 329 1.92 -2.57 10.26
C VAL A 329 1.85 -2.91 11.75
N GLY A 330 0.63 -3.20 12.20
CA GLY A 330 0.34 -3.62 13.57
C GLY A 330 0.36 -5.12 13.74
N SER A 331 0.00 -5.57 14.94
CA SER A 331 -0.21 -6.98 15.24
C SER A 331 -1.53 -7.48 14.64
N PRO A 332 -1.69 -8.80 14.39
CA PRO A 332 -2.95 -9.37 13.92
C PRO A 332 -4.16 -9.10 14.83
N ASP A 333 -3.96 -9.00 16.15
CA ASP A 333 -5.03 -8.79 17.13
C ASP A 333 -5.64 -7.37 17.09
N ARG A 334 -4.85 -6.41 16.57
CA ARG A 334 -5.18 -5.00 16.40
C ARG A 334 -4.79 -4.58 14.98
N PRO A 335 -5.60 -4.95 13.96
CA PRO A 335 -5.29 -4.62 12.58
C PRO A 335 -5.08 -3.13 12.42
N ALA A 336 -3.89 -2.75 11.98
CA ALA A 336 -3.53 -1.37 11.73
C ALA A 336 -2.43 -1.31 10.67
N ILE A 337 -2.54 -0.35 9.76
CA ILE A 337 -1.56 -0.13 8.70
C ILE A 337 -1.40 1.36 8.46
N ALA A 338 -0.16 1.81 8.29
CA ALA A 338 0.16 3.19 8.01
C ALA A 338 1.10 3.33 6.83
N THR A 339 0.99 4.47 6.16
CA THR A 339 2.04 5.00 5.31
C THR A 339 2.58 6.28 5.94
N GLN A 340 3.89 6.47 5.88
CA GLN A 340 4.54 7.68 6.33
C GLN A 340 5.49 8.18 5.25
N ARG A 341 5.40 9.48 4.96
CA ARG A 341 6.32 10.17 4.06
C ARG A 341 7.08 11.23 4.84
N VAL A 342 8.41 11.17 4.77
CA VAL A 342 9.31 12.15 5.38
C VAL A 342 9.97 13.00 4.30
N GLN A 343 9.91 14.32 4.47
CA GLN A 343 10.54 15.27 3.55
C GLN A 343 11.24 16.39 4.32
N HIS A 344 12.40 16.83 3.82
CA HIS A 344 13.06 18.02 4.31
C HIS A 344 12.61 19.22 3.47
N THR A 345 11.94 20.18 4.09
CA THR A 345 11.42 21.40 3.45
C THR A 345 12.02 22.64 4.11
N ARG A 346 11.66 23.82 3.62
CA ARG A 346 12.09 25.09 4.23
C ARG A 346 11.50 25.31 5.62
N LEU A 347 10.40 24.64 5.96
CA LEU A 347 9.74 24.72 7.27
C LEU A 347 10.39 23.79 8.29
N GLY A 348 11.20 22.82 7.86
CA GLY A 348 11.81 21.80 8.69
C GLY A 348 11.67 20.40 8.10
N VAL A 349 11.70 19.38 8.95
CA VAL A 349 11.45 17.99 8.56
C VAL A 349 9.99 17.67 8.77
N GLU A 350 9.27 17.40 7.68
CA GLU A 350 7.84 17.12 7.71
C GLU A 350 7.59 15.60 7.69
N GLU A 351 6.70 15.13 8.56
CA GLU A 351 6.12 13.78 8.47
C GLU A 351 4.67 13.89 8.02
N HIS A 352 4.33 13.25 6.91
CA HIS A 352 2.95 13.10 6.44
C HIS A 352 2.55 11.65 6.65
N ILE A 353 1.60 11.43 7.56
CA ILE A 353 1.23 10.11 8.05
C ILE A 353 -0.24 9.87 7.73
N THR A 354 -0.53 8.73 7.12
CA THR A 354 -1.90 8.20 6.99
C THR A 354 -1.91 6.84 7.66
N VAL A 355 -2.76 6.65 8.68
CA VAL A 355 -2.91 5.38 9.40
C VAL A 355 -4.38 4.99 9.43
N ALA A 356 -4.66 3.70 9.25
CA ALA A 356 -5.99 3.12 9.42
C ALA A 356 -5.95 2.05 10.51
N PHE A 357 -6.97 2.05 11.36
CA PHE A 357 -7.21 1.05 12.40
C PHE A 357 -8.50 0.29 12.11
N GLY A 358 -8.41 -1.03 12.13
CA GLY A 358 -9.53 -1.93 11.86
C GLY A 358 -10.28 -2.28 13.13
N HIS A 359 -11.59 -2.11 13.11
CA HIS A 359 -12.48 -2.38 14.23
C HIS A 359 -13.47 -3.48 13.83
N PRO A 360 -13.27 -4.72 14.30
CA PRO A 360 -14.26 -5.78 14.15
C PRO A 360 -15.54 -5.45 14.93
N THR A 361 -16.63 -6.16 14.67
CA THR A 361 -17.97 -5.86 15.19
C THR A 361 -18.09 -5.83 16.72
N ASP A 362 -17.23 -6.57 17.41
CA ASP A 362 -17.15 -6.65 18.85
C ASP A 362 -16.35 -5.49 19.49
N LYS A 363 -15.68 -4.66 18.67
CA LYS A 363 -14.80 -3.58 19.13
C LYS A 363 -15.27 -2.24 18.57
N VAL A 364 -15.70 -1.35 19.46
CA VAL A 364 -16.08 0.03 19.09
C VAL A 364 -14.82 0.88 18.83
N ALA A 365 -14.86 1.73 17.80
CA ALA A 365 -13.80 2.70 17.54
C ALA A 365 -13.67 3.69 18.72
N PRO A 366 -12.47 3.93 19.26
CA PRO A 366 -12.29 4.72 20.49
C PRO A 366 -12.30 6.23 20.22
N LEU A 367 -13.39 6.76 19.66
CA LEU A 367 -13.49 8.19 19.27
C LEU A 367 -13.31 9.16 20.45
N HIS A 368 -13.64 8.71 21.67
CA HIS A 368 -13.47 9.49 22.90
C HIS A 368 -11.99 9.79 23.23
N LEU A 369 -11.04 9.03 22.66
CA LEU A 369 -9.60 9.26 22.86
C LEU A 369 -9.02 10.31 21.91
N LEU A 370 -9.76 10.76 20.88
CA LEU A 370 -9.25 11.67 19.86
C LEU A 370 -8.82 13.05 20.40
N PRO A 371 -9.53 13.69 21.36
CA PRO A 371 -9.04 14.93 21.95
C PRO A 371 -7.74 14.74 22.73
N HIS A 372 -7.60 13.62 23.45
CA HIS A 372 -6.36 13.30 24.17
C HIS A 372 -5.20 13.05 23.20
N LEU A 373 -5.41 12.27 22.13
CA LEU A 373 -4.42 12.07 21.08
C LEU A 373 -4.00 13.39 20.44
N ALA A 374 -4.97 14.25 20.11
CA ALA A 374 -4.71 15.56 19.52
C ALA A 374 -3.82 16.43 20.42
N GLU A 375 -4.06 16.41 21.73
CA GLU A 375 -3.26 17.14 22.72
C GLU A 375 -1.83 16.59 22.83
N GLU A 376 -1.67 15.27 22.92
CA GLU A 376 -0.34 14.63 22.95
C GLU A 376 0.47 14.96 21.69
N LEU A 377 -0.15 14.87 20.51
CA LEU A 377 0.50 15.20 19.25
C LEU A 377 0.87 16.69 19.16
N ALA A 378 -0.01 17.59 19.58
CA ALA A 378 0.24 19.03 19.56
C ALA A 378 1.36 19.44 20.53
N THR A 379 1.40 18.83 21.71
CA THR A 379 2.35 19.21 22.77
C THR A 379 3.72 18.56 22.63
N ARG A 380 3.79 17.33 22.09
CA ARG A 380 5.03 16.53 22.06
C ARG A 380 5.57 16.25 20.67
N HIS A 381 4.76 16.38 19.63
CA HIS A 381 5.10 15.90 18.29
C HIS A 381 5.00 16.96 17.19
N ASN A 382 4.92 18.25 17.55
CA ASN A 382 4.83 19.37 16.60
C ASN A 382 3.76 19.15 15.54
N LEU A 383 2.56 18.74 15.98
CA LEU A 383 1.42 18.60 15.11
C LEU A 383 1.18 19.92 14.35
N ALA A 384 1.06 19.85 13.03
CA ALA A 384 0.59 20.95 12.20
C ALA A 384 -0.91 20.79 11.93
N MET A 385 -1.35 19.58 11.59
CA MET A 385 -2.76 19.27 11.34
C MET A 385 -3.03 17.77 11.56
N MET A 386 -4.24 17.44 12.03
CA MET A 386 -4.77 16.07 12.03
C MET A 386 -6.23 16.08 11.58
N ILE A 387 -6.59 15.20 10.66
CA ILE A 387 -7.99 14.87 10.32
C ILE A 387 -8.23 13.43 10.74
N THR A 388 -9.37 13.20 11.39
CA THR A 388 -9.85 11.87 11.74
C THR A 388 -11.16 11.60 11.04
N GLU A 389 -11.30 10.42 10.45
CA GLU A 389 -12.47 9.98 9.71
C GLU A 389 -12.84 8.55 10.11
N LEU A 390 -14.12 8.22 10.01
CA LEU A 390 -14.64 6.87 10.30
C LEU A 390 -15.45 6.38 9.09
N ARG A 391 -15.34 5.09 8.78
CA ARG A 391 -16.17 4.46 7.73
C ARG A 391 -16.60 3.06 8.09
N ALA A 392 -17.71 2.63 7.50
CA ALA A 392 -18.06 1.22 7.40
C ALA A 392 -17.20 0.57 6.30
N ALA A 393 -16.28 -0.30 6.70
CA ALA A 393 -15.36 -1.01 5.82
C ALA A 393 -14.74 -2.19 6.57
N ARG A 394 -14.06 -3.07 5.85
CA ARG A 394 -13.50 -4.31 6.42
C ARG A 394 -12.50 -4.05 7.56
N ALA A 395 -12.59 -4.80 8.65
CA ALA A 395 -11.62 -4.67 9.75
C ALA A 395 -10.20 -5.14 9.37
N ASP A 396 -10.04 -5.95 8.31
CA ASP A 396 -8.74 -6.42 7.81
C ASP A 396 -7.96 -5.36 7.01
N LEU A 397 -8.53 -4.16 6.82
CA LEU A 397 -7.93 -3.02 6.14
C LEU A 397 -7.62 -3.22 4.65
N MET A 398 -8.08 -4.32 4.08
CA MET A 398 -7.96 -4.59 2.65
C MET A 398 -9.07 -3.86 1.89
N VAL A 399 -8.72 -3.28 0.75
CA VAL A 399 -9.61 -2.51 -0.11
C VAL A 399 -10.16 -3.45 -1.18
N PRO A 400 -11.47 -3.77 -1.16
CA PRO A 400 -12.05 -4.66 -2.14
C PRO A 400 -12.34 -3.95 -3.48
N ALA A 401 -12.59 -4.77 -4.51
CA ALA A 401 -12.99 -4.33 -5.85
C ALA A 401 -14.51 -4.03 -5.97
N HIS A 402 -15.13 -3.58 -4.88
CA HIS A 402 -16.53 -3.18 -4.81
C HIS A 402 -16.69 -1.94 -3.91
N TYR A 403 -17.85 -1.30 -4.01
CA TYR A 403 -18.17 -0.09 -3.28
C TYR A 403 -18.12 -0.30 -1.77
N GLU A 404 -17.26 0.46 -1.11
CA GLU A 404 -17.35 0.74 0.32
C GLU A 404 -17.70 2.22 0.50
N PRO A 405 -18.59 2.58 1.45
CA PRO A 405 -18.91 3.97 1.73
C PRO A 405 -17.66 4.82 2.00
N PRO A 406 -17.64 6.09 1.55
CA PRO A 406 -16.56 7.01 1.87
C PRO A 406 -16.48 7.25 3.38
N ALA A 407 -15.31 7.63 3.86
CA ALA A 407 -15.16 8.02 5.26
C ALA A 407 -15.88 9.32 5.58
N LEU A 408 -16.44 9.39 6.78
CA LEU A 408 -17.12 10.56 7.31
C LEU A 408 -16.18 11.25 8.32
N PRO A 409 -15.97 12.58 8.19
CA PRO A 409 -15.14 13.33 9.12
C PRO A 409 -15.66 13.26 10.56
N VAL A 410 -14.78 12.94 11.50
CA VAL A 410 -15.05 12.92 12.94
C VAL A 410 -14.49 14.18 13.60
N SER A 411 -13.26 14.55 13.25
CA SER A 411 -12.62 15.75 13.83
C SER A 411 -11.54 16.36 12.93
N LEU A 412 -11.30 17.66 13.07
CA LEU A 412 -10.12 18.36 12.57
C LEU A 412 -9.36 18.98 13.76
N THR A 413 -8.06 18.76 13.83
CA THR A 413 -7.17 19.44 14.77
C THR A 413 -6.19 20.33 14.01
N LEU A 414 -6.12 21.60 14.39
CA LEU A 414 -5.08 22.53 13.96
C LEU A 414 -4.03 22.62 15.06
N GLY A 415 -2.78 22.42 14.67
CA GLY A 415 -1.63 22.51 15.57
C GLY A 415 -1.36 23.92 16.10
N PRO A 416 -0.42 24.07 17.05
CA PRO A 416 -0.17 25.36 17.70
C PRO A 416 0.19 26.51 16.75
N ASP A 417 0.96 26.23 15.70
CA ASP A 417 1.39 27.28 14.76
C ASP A 417 0.20 27.73 13.87
N ALA A 418 -0.59 26.78 13.36
CA ALA A 418 -1.82 27.09 12.61
C ALA A 418 -2.88 27.78 13.48
N ALA A 419 -2.97 27.42 14.77
CA ALA A 419 -3.85 28.07 15.73
C ALA A 419 -3.41 29.52 16.04
N ALA A 420 -2.09 29.77 16.10
CA ALA A 420 -1.55 31.11 16.23
C ALA A 420 -1.88 31.99 15.01
N ASP A 421 -1.73 31.44 13.80
CA ASP A 421 -2.08 32.14 12.55
C ASP A 421 -3.58 32.47 12.47
N LEU A 422 -4.44 31.54 12.91
CA LEU A 422 -5.89 31.74 12.92
C LEU A 422 -6.33 32.78 13.97
N GLY A 423 -5.71 32.73 15.16
CA GLY A 423 -6.03 33.57 16.32
C GLY A 423 -7.25 33.12 17.12
N ALA A 424 -7.16 33.17 18.45
CA ALA A 424 -8.18 32.65 19.37
C ALA A 424 -9.57 33.28 19.20
N GLY A 425 -9.65 34.59 18.95
CA GLY A 425 -10.92 35.29 18.75
C GLY A 425 -11.67 34.89 17.47
N ARG A 426 -11.01 34.23 16.53
CA ARG A 426 -11.57 33.78 15.24
C ARG A 426 -11.81 32.28 15.19
N ALA A 427 -11.22 31.52 16.11
CA ALA A 427 -11.29 30.07 16.15
C ALA A 427 -12.73 29.53 16.18
N GLY A 428 -13.65 30.20 16.90
CA GLY A 428 -15.07 29.84 16.96
C GLY A 428 -15.92 30.31 15.77
N GLY A 429 -15.38 31.19 14.92
CA GLY A 429 -16.10 31.72 13.74
C GLY A 429 -16.28 30.68 12.62
N ALA A 430 -15.43 29.65 12.61
CA ALA A 430 -15.43 28.63 11.56
C ALA A 430 -16.65 27.70 11.60
N LEU A 431 -17.19 27.44 12.80
CA LEU A 431 -18.38 26.60 13.04
C LEU A 431 -19.25 27.28 14.11
N PRO A 432 -20.20 28.16 13.71
CA PRO A 432 -21.08 28.84 14.65
C PRO A 432 -21.86 27.86 15.53
N GLY A 433 -21.80 28.04 16.85
CA GLY A 433 -22.47 27.16 17.82
C GLY A 433 -21.70 25.90 18.22
N SER A 434 -20.49 25.69 17.71
CA SER A 434 -19.61 24.58 18.10
C SER A 434 -18.15 25.05 18.15
N PRO A 435 -17.76 25.81 19.19
CA PRO A 435 -16.40 26.31 19.32
C PRO A 435 -15.40 25.15 19.46
N PRO A 436 -14.16 25.31 18.96
CA PRO A 436 -13.14 24.28 19.13
C PRO A 436 -12.75 24.13 20.61
N ALA A 437 -12.34 22.91 20.98
CA ALA A 437 -11.61 22.70 22.22
C ALA A 437 -10.19 23.27 22.08
N HIS A 438 -9.74 24.00 23.09
CA HIS A 438 -8.37 24.49 23.19
C HIS A 438 -7.54 23.42 23.90
N LEU A 439 -6.53 22.89 23.22
CA LEU A 439 -5.66 21.82 23.74
C LEU A 439 -4.25 22.35 24.02
N GLY A 440 -3.55 21.75 24.98
CA GLY A 440 -2.20 22.14 25.35
C GLY A 440 -2.12 23.44 26.15
N SER A 441 -0.94 24.08 26.14
CA SER A 441 -0.71 25.28 26.96
C SER A 441 -1.44 26.51 26.42
N ALA A 442 -1.88 27.41 27.31
CA ALA A 442 -2.52 28.67 26.92
C ALA A 442 -1.64 29.58 26.04
N ALA A 443 -0.30 29.46 26.14
CA ALA A 443 0.64 30.25 25.34
C ALA A 443 0.80 29.74 23.90
N ARG A 444 0.54 28.44 23.67
CA ARG A 444 0.64 27.78 22.36
C ARG A 444 -0.50 26.75 22.22
N PRO A 445 -1.76 27.21 22.14
CA PRO A 445 -2.91 26.31 22.10
C PRO A 445 -3.01 25.65 20.73
N ALA A 446 -3.50 24.41 20.69
CA ALA A 446 -4.04 23.80 19.48
C ALA A 446 -5.58 23.91 19.50
N PHE A 447 -6.20 23.89 18.31
CA PHE A 447 -7.66 23.92 18.18
C PHE A 447 -8.19 22.59 17.65
N HIS A 448 -9.06 21.95 18.43
CA HIS A 448 -9.71 20.69 18.06
C HIS A 448 -11.20 20.90 17.81
N TYR A 449 -11.62 20.66 16.57
CA TYR A 449 -12.98 20.79 16.09
C TYR A 449 -13.62 19.41 15.99
N ALA A 450 -14.68 19.16 16.76
CA ALA A 450 -15.55 18.01 16.57
C ALA A 450 -16.47 18.25 15.35
N LEU A 451 -16.50 17.29 14.44
CA LEU A 451 -17.27 17.36 13.19
C LEU A 451 -18.43 16.36 13.15
N GLY A 452 -18.33 15.28 13.91
CA GLY A 452 -19.37 14.25 14.01
C GLY A 452 -18.87 13.01 14.74
N ASP A 453 -19.69 11.97 14.74
CA ASP A 453 -19.42 10.65 15.30
C ASP A 453 -19.10 9.59 14.22
N GLY A 454 -19.07 10.00 12.95
CA GLY A 454 -18.80 9.13 11.82
C GLY A 454 -20.03 8.46 11.21
N ASP A 455 -21.24 8.90 11.58
CA ASP A 455 -22.50 8.39 11.00
C ASP A 455 -23.33 9.49 10.27
N ASP A 456 -23.01 10.79 10.46
CA ASP A 456 -23.71 11.92 9.80
C ASP A 456 -22.94 12.48 8.58
N PRO A 457 -23.46 12.35 7.34
CA PRO A 457 -22.85 12.91 6.13
C PRO A 457 -22.68 14.43 6.14
N ALA A 458 -23.46 15.18 6.94
CA ALA A 458 -23.29 16.63 7.05
C ALA A 458 -21.93 17.04 7.64
N ALA A 459 -21.20 16.10 8.25
CA ALA A 459 -19.82 16.32 8.70
C ALA A 459 -18.88 16.76 7.55
N TRP A 460 -19.13 16.34 6.31
CA TRP A 460 -18.39 16.81 5.14
C TRP A 460 -18.59 18.32 4.89
N GLN A 461 -19.82 18.81 5.03
CA GLN A 461 -20.12 20.23 4.86
C GLN A 461 -19.44 21.06 5.96
N ARG A 462 -19.43 20.56 7.20
CA ARG A 462 -18.72 21.18 8.33
C ARG A 462 -17.20 21.23 8.08
N LEU A 463 -16.60 20.14 7.60
CA LEU A 463 -15.18 20.11 7.24
C LEU A 463 -14.87 21.11 6.10
N GLN A 464 -15.68 21.14 5.05
CA GLN A 464 -15.49 22.07 3.92
C GLN A 464 -15.67 23.53 4.32
N ALA A 465 -16.61 23.84 5.22
CA ALA A 465 -16.77 25.19 5.77
C ALA A 465 -15.52 25.62 6.56
N LEU A 466 -15.02 24.73 7.42
CA LEU A 466 -13.82 24.96 8.23
C LEU A 466 -12.57 25.16 7.36
N LYS A 467 -12.36 24.30 6.35
CA LYS A 467 -11.25 24.45 5.40
C LYS A 467 -11.29 25.80 4.68
N ARG A 468 -12.43 26.15 4.08
CA ARG A 468 -12.62 27.44 3.39
C ARG A 468 -12.40 28.63 4.32
N TYR A 469 -12.84 28.55 5.57
CA TYR A 469 -12.63 29.61 6.55
C TYR A 469 -11.14 29.82 6.85
N VAL A 470 -10.40 28.75 7.11
CA VAL A 470 -8.94 28.82 7.35
C VAL A 470 -8.19 29.35 6.14
N GLU A 471 -8.55 28.88 4.93
CA GLU A 471 -7.98 29.37 3.66
C GLU A 471 -8.24 30.86 3.44
N SER A 472 -9.46 31.33 3.68
CA SER A 472 -9.83 32.75 3.51
C SER A 472 -9.06 33.71 4.44
N LEU A 473 -8.48 33.19 5.52
CA LEU A 473 -7.70 33.96 6.49
C LEU A 473 -6.20 33.89 6.23
N THR A 474 -5.74 32.97 5.38
CA THR A 474 -4.32 32.77 5.03
C THR A 474 -3.94 33.38 3.68
N GLU A 475 -4.90 33.74 2.83
CA GLU A 475 -4.63 34.62 1.67
C GLU A 475 -4.39 36.08 2.13
N PRO A 476 -3.21 36.66 1.89
CA PRO A 476 -2.99 38.07 2.17
C PRO A 476 -3.86 38.90 1.24
N GLY A 477 -4.68 39.78 1.84
CA GLY A 477 -5.49 40.75 1.12
C GLY A 477 -4.64 41.58 0.15
N LEU A 478 -4.72 41.23 -1.14
CA LEU A 478 -4.52 42.16 -2.26
C LEU A 478 -5.72 43.10 -2.26
N THR A 479 -5.75 44.09 -1.37
CA THR A 479 -6.49 45.36 -1.55
C THR A 479 -6.07 46.37 -0.47
N SER A 480 -5.09 47.22 -0.82
CA SER A 480 -5.23 48.69 -0.79
C SER A 480 -4.14 49.29 -1.66
#